data_AF-R9LWF3-F1
#
_entry.id   AF-R9LWF3-F1
#
_cell.length_a   1.000
_cell.length_b   1.000
_cell.length_c   1.000
_cell.angle_alpha   90.00
_cell.angle_beta   90.00
_cell.angle_gamma   90.00
#
_symmetry.space_group_name_H-M   'P 1'
#
loop_
_entity.id
_entity.type
_entity.pdbx_description
1 polymer ?
#
loop_
_entity_poly.entity_id
_entity_poly.type
_entity_poly.pdbx_seq_one_letter_code
_entity_poly.pdbx_strand_id
1 'polypeptide(L)'
;MRLCEETNLDQMELSQYLQVDLNELMKWERNPKRIPITVMQKIGNLYPGPLDRLVFGKDPIDISSLSQENRIKILSFYFKDEESRRTPRVRKPKVHSFEPDPGYLETSYSYRAKDMRANELRISQNEFAYLTGYSRSMIKFWEDGEKGKTLDSILSFCKILRGSLDYFIMDNRPRSLFTGDLDEEFIANIRYNVKRLEKKHQDLYKYS
;
A
#
# COMPACT_ATOMS: atom_id res chain seq x y z
N MET A 1 -14.71 -8.03 8.24
CA MET A 1 -14.95 -6.62 7.86
C MET A 1 -16.45 -6.43 7.82
N ARG A 2 -17.00 -5.53 8.63
CA ARG A 2 -18.44 -5.29 8.71
C ARG A 2 -18.74 -3.96 8.02
N LEU A 3 -18.86 -4.00 6.70
CA LEU A 3 -18.88 -2.80 5.87
C LEU A 3 -20.07 -1.89 6.21
N CYS A 4 -21.22 -2.49 6.49
CA CYS A 4 -22.44 -1.75 6.84
C CYS A 4 -22.29 -0.99 8.16
N GLU A 5 -21.71 -1.62 9.19
CA GLU A 5 -21.45 -0.97 10.49
C GLU A 5 -20.46 0.20 10.35
N GLU A 6 -19.42 0.03 9.54
CA GLU A 6 -18.35 1.02 9.36
C GLU A 6 -18.75 2.20 8.46
N THR A 7 -19.75 2.01 7.58
CA THR A 7 -20.27 3.05 6.70
C THR A 7 -21.57 3.68 7.20
N ASN A 8 -22.16 3.13 8.27
CA ASN A 8 -23.47 3.51 8.79
C ASN A 8 -24.58 3.48 7.72
N LEU A 9 -24.52 2.46 6.85
CA LEU A 9 -25.51 2.17 5.81
C LEU A 9 -26.04 0.75 6.02
N ASP A 10 -27.31 0.52 5.68
CA ASP A 10 -27.79 -0.86 5.60
C ASP A 10 -27.24 -1.60 4.36
N GLN A 11 -27.41 -2.92 4.31
CA GLN A 11 -26.88 -3.74 3.21
C GLN A 11 -27.52 -3.39 1.85
N MET A 12 -28.78 -2.96 1.83
CA MET A 12 -29.48 -2.60 0.60
C MET A 12 -28.94 -1.27 0.07
N GLU A 13 -28.85 -0.25 0.92
CA GLU A 13 -28.28 1.06 0.61
C GLU A 13 -26.85 0.92 0.11
N LEU A 14 -26.03 0.14 0.81
CA LEU A 14 -24.64 -0.11 0.43
C LEU A 14 -24.55 -0.86 -0.91
N SER A 15 -25.40 -1.86 -1.15
CA SER A 15 -25.41 -2.59 -2.42
C SER A 15 -25.76 -1.69 -3.61
N GLN A 16 -26.73 -0.77 -3.42
CA GLN A 16 -27.14 0.18 -4.44
C GLN A 16 -26.03 1.18 -4.74
N TYR A 17 -25.39 1.72 -3.71
CA TYR A 17 -24.26 2.64 -3.88
C TYR A 17 -23.08 1.99 -4.60
N LEU A 18 -22.71 0.78 -4.17
CA LEU A 18 -21.63 0.03 -4.78
C LEU A 18 -21.98 -0.49 -6.18
N GLN A 19 -23.28 -0.53 -6.53
CA GLN A 19 -23.84 -1.12 -7.74
C GLN A 19 -23.49 -2.60 -7.87
N VAL A 20 -23.70 -3.35 -6.79
CA VAL A 20 -23.39 -4.78 -6.70
C VAL A 20 -24.60 -5.55 -6.19
N ASP A 21 -24.70 -6.82 -6.57
CA ASP A 21 -25.76 -7.68 -6.05
C ASP A 21 -25.65 -7.84 -4.53
N LEU A 22 -26.79 -7.83 -3.85
CA LEU A 22 -26.86 -7.96 -2.39
C LEU A 22 -26.20 -9.26 -1.89
N ASN A 23 -26.40 -10.38 -2.60
CA ASN A 23 -25.76 -11.64 -2.20
C ASN A 23 -24.24 -11.58 -2.38
N GLU A 24 -23.76 -10.85 -3.38
CA GLU A 24 -22.34 -10.64 -3.59
C GLU A 24 -21.72 -9.76 -2.49
N LEU A 25 -22.41 -8.69 -2.08
CA LEU A 25 -22.03 -7.90 -0.91
C LEU A 25 -21.94 -8.76 0.36
N MET A 26 -22.96 -9.59 0.62
CA MET A 26 -22.96 -10.50 1.78
C MET A 26 -21.81 -11.52 1.74
N LYS A 27 -21.41 -11.99 0.56
CA LYS A 27 -20.23 -12.86 0.41
C LYS A 27 -18.95 -12.10 0.76
N TRP A 28 -18.85 -10.83 0.40
CA TRP A 28 -17.66 -10.02 0.69
C TRP A 28 -17.53 -9.67 2.17
N GLU A 29 -18.63 -9.42 2.89
CA GLU A 29 -18.57 -9.24 4.35
C GLU A 29 -18.03 -10.48 5.07
N ARG A 30 -18.30 -11.68 4.51
CA ARG A 30 -17.76 -12.96 5.00
C ARG A 30 -16.34 -13.22 4.53
N ASN A 31 -16.02 -12.88 3.29
CA ASN A 31 -14.72 -13.10 2.67
C ASN A 31 -14.33 -11.92 1.76
N PRO A 32 -13.64 -10.91 2.31
CA PRO A 32 -13.37 -9.66 1.61
C PRO A 32 -12.26 -9.80 0.54
N LYS A 33 -11.56 -10.93 0.50
CA LYS A 33 -10.39 -11.14 -0.38
C LYS A 33 -10.70 -10.93 -1.87
N ARG A 34 -11.92 -11.24 -2.29
CA ARG A 34 -12.32 -11.19 -3.71
C ARG A 34 -12.91 -9.85 -4.15
N ILE A 35 -12.98 -8.86 -3.28
CA ILE A 35 -13.54 -7.55 -3.63
C ILE A 35 -12.66 -6.92 -4.74
N PRO A 36 -13.21 -6.51 -5.89
CA PRO A 36 -12.47 -5.78 -6.91
C PRO A 36 -11.94 -4.44 -6.39
N ILE A 37 -10.78 -3.98 -6.86
CA ILE A 37 -10.24 -2.67 -6.44
C ILE A 37 -11.23 -1.54 -6.72
N THR A 38 -11.93 -1.58 -7.86
CA THR A 38 -12.92 -0.55 -8.23
C THR A 38 -14.05 -0.44 -7.21
N VAL A 39 -14.43 -1.55 -6.58
CA VAL A 39 -15.40 -1.55 -5.48
C VAL A 39 -14.75 -1.04 -4.20
N MET A 40 -13.51 -1.43 -3.88
CA MET A 40 -12.77 -0.89 -2.74
C MET A 40 -12.58 0.63 -2.81
N GLN A 41 -12.40 1.19 -4.01
CA GLN A 41 -12.36 2.64 -4.23
C GLN A 41 -13.68 3.30 -3.86
N LYS A 42 -14.81 2.72 -4.28
CA LYS A 42 -16.15 3.20 -3.88
C LYS A 42 -16.35 3.12 -2.36
N ILE A 43 -15.92 2.02 -1.74
CA ILE A 43 -15.95 1.85 -0.28
C ILE A 43 -15.09 2.92 0.40
N GLY A 44 -13.88 3.17 -0.09
CA GLY A 44 -12.98 4.19 0.45
C GLY A 44 -13.48 5.62 0.29
N ASN A 45 -14.36 5.88 -0.67
CA ASN A 45 -15.04 7.18 -0.82
C ASN A 45 -16.20 7.35 0.17
N LEU A 46 -16.81 6.27 0.66
CA LEU A 46 -17.84 6.29 1.70
C LEU A 46 -17.24 6.31 3.11
N TYR A 47 -16.16 5.56 3.29
CA TYR A 47 -15.56 5.36 4.61
C TYR A 47 -14.75 6.60 5.01
N PRO A 48 -15.05 7.23 6.17
CA PRO A 48 -14.37 8.46 6.58
C PRO A 48 -12.90 8.22 6.99
N GLY A 49 -12.55 6.99 7.39
CA GLY A 49 -11.20 6.62 7.79
C GLY A 49 -10.32 6.11 6.64
N PRO A 50 -9.09 5.65 6.96
CA PRO A 50 -8.23 4.97 6.00
C PRO A 50 -8.67 3.51 5.78
N LEU A 51 -8.58 3.00 4.55
CA LEU A 51 -8.92 1.62 4.22
C LEU A 51 -8.14 0.59 5.06
N ASP A 52 -6.91 0.90 5.47
CA ASP A 52 -6.13 0.05 6.36
C ASP A 52 -6.83 -0.15 7.71
N ARG A 53 -7.48 0.88 8.27
CA ARG A 53 -8.25 0.76 9.51
C ARG A 53 -9.46 -0.13 9.30
N LEU A 54 -10.17 0.05 8.19
CA LEU A 54 -11.33 -0.76 7.84
C LEU A 54 -10.99 -2.26 7.69
N VAL A 55 -9.84 -2.57 7.06
CA VAL A 55 -9.46 -3.94 6.72
C VAL A 55 -8.67 -4.62 7.84
N PHE A 56 -7.82 -3.88 8.57
CA PHE A 56 -6.88 -4.44 9.55
C PHE A 56 -7.05 -3.90 10.98
N GLY A 57 -7.90 -2.91 11.18
CA GLY A 57 -8.07 -2.25 12.48
C GLY A 57 -6.90 -1.33 12.87
N LYS A 58 -6.00 -1.01 11.93
CA LYS A 58 -4.80 -0.21 12.19
C LYS A 58 -4.64 0.93 11.19
N ASP A 59 -4.16 2.06 11.69
CA ASP A 59 -3.88 3.22 10.83
C ASP A 59 -2.56 3.05 10.09
N PRO A 60 -2.50 3.52 8.83
CA PRO A 60 -1.25 3.60 8.11
C PRO A 60 -0.41 4.76 8.68
N ILE A 61 0.89 4.78 8.37
CA ILE A 61 1.80 5.85 8.78
C ILE A 61 2.11 6.74 7.58
N ASP A 62 1.66 7.99 7.61
CA ASP A 62 1.97 8.97 6.57
C ASP A 62 3.48 9.27 6.53
N ILE A 63 4.05 9.18 5.33
CA ILE A 63 5.46 9.49 5.02
C ILE A 63 5.59 10.39 3.80
N SER A 64 4.49 11.01 3.37
CA SER A 64 4.45 11.88 2.18
C SER A 64 5.33 13.12 2.30
N SER A 65 5.54 13.61 3.53
CA SER A 65 6.42 14.73 3.87
C SER A 65 7.92 14.41 3.71
N LEU A 66 8.29 13.12 3.67
CA LEU A 66 9.68 12.69 3.64
C LEU A 66 10.22 12.67 2.21
N SER A 67 11.47 13.11 2.03
CA SER A 67 12.22 12.88 0.79
C SER A 67 12.39 11.39 0.50
N GLN A 68 12.62 11.02 -0.75
CA GLN A 68 12.83 9.62 -1.16
C GLN A 68 13.94 8.94 -0.35
N GLU A 69 15.06 9.63 -0.12
CA GLU A 69 16.16 9.10 0.71
C GLU A 69 15.72 8.77 2.14
N ASN A 70 14.87 9.61 2.73
CA ASN A 70 14.35 9.39 4.07
C ASN A 70 13.29 8.28 4.09
N ARG A 71 12.48 8.13 3.04
CA ARG A 71 11.57 6.98 2.88
C ARG A 71 12.34 5.67 2.78
N ILE A 72 13.43 5.63 2.01
CA ILE A 72 14.33 4.46 1.94
C ILE A 72 14.92 4.15 3.32
N LYS A 73 15.34 5.15 4.10
CA LYS A 73 15.82 4.93 5.48
C LYS A 73 14.73 4.34 6.37
N ILE A 74 13.49 4.84 6.29
CA ILE A 74 12.36 4.27 7.04
C ILE A 74 12.13 2.80 6.66
N LEU A 75 12.05 2.50 5.36
CA LEU A 75 11.89 1.13 4.88
C LEU A 75 13.04 0.22 5.34
N SER A 76 14.28 0.73 5.43
CA SER A 76 15.38 -0.06 5.96
C SER A 76 15.19 -0.48 7.43
N PHE A 77 14.48 0.31 8.25
CA PHE A 77 14.12 -0.10 9.61
C PHE A 77 13.05 -1.20 9.60
N TYR A 78 12.10 -1.14 8.67
CA TYR A 78 11.10 -2.19 8.46
C TYR A 78 11.75 -3.54 8.07
N PHE A 79 12.65 -3.53 7.10
CA PHE A 79 13.24 -4.78 6.58
C PHE A 79 14.40 -5.32 7.41
N LYS A 80 15.12 -4.48 8.18
CA LYS A 80 16.19 -4.97 9.07
C LYS A 80 15.68 -5.91 10.15
N ASP A 81 14.43 -5.77 10.57
CA ASP A 81 13.81 -6.70 11.52
C ASP A 81 13.34 -8.00 10.82
N GLU A 82 12.86 -7.92 9.57
CA GLU A 82 12.46 -9.09 8.78
C GLU A 82 13.63 -9.94 8.23
N GLU A 83 14.73 -9.32 7.81
CA GLU A 83 15.94 -10.04 7.33
C GLU A 83 16.57 -10.90 8.44
N SER A 84 16.34 -10.57 9.72
CA SER A 84 16.73 -11.42 10.84
C SER A 84 15.97 -12.74 10.90
N ARG A 85 14.80 -12.84 10.23
CA ARG A 85 13.89 -13.99 10.29
C ARG A 85 13.82 -14.82 9.01
N ARG A 86 14.19 -14.27 7.85
CA ARG A 86 14.13 -14.99 6.55
C ARG A 86 15.22 -14.52 5.61
N THR A 87 16.34 -15.24 5.54
CA THR A 87 17.34 -14.95 4.50
C THR A 87 17.09 -15.81 3.26
N PRO A 88 16.91 -15.14 2.11
CA PRO A 88 17.70 -15.45 0.93
C PRO A 88 18.67 -14.29 0.70
N ARG A 89 19.94 -14.62 0.41
CA ARG A 89 20.99 -13.64 0.12
C ARG A 89 20.56 -12.68 -1.00
N VAL A 90 20.26 -11.44 -0.64
CA VAL A 90 20.08 -10.34 -1.60
C VAL A 90 21.43 -10.10 -2.28
N ARG A 91 21.55 -10.52 -3.54
CA ARG A 91 22.69 -10.15 -4.39
C ARG A 91 22.65 -8.62 -4.57
N LYS A 92 23.82 -7.97 -4.66
CA LYS A 92 23.93 -6.52 -4.90
C LYS A 92 22.91 -6.10 -5.98
N PRO A 93 21.95 -5.22 -5.65
CA PRO A 93 20.89 -4.88 -6.59
C PRO A 93 21.51 -4.28 -7.85
N LYS A 94 21.15 -4.81 -9.03
CA LYS A 94 21.27 -4.01 -10.25
C LYS A 94 20.40 -2.78 -10.04
N VAL A 95 20.95 -1.59 -10.28
CA VAL A 95 20.23 -0.34 -10.14
C VAL A 95 19.07 -0.35 -11.14
N HIS A 96 17.88 -0.70 -10.65
CA HIS A 96 16.65 -0.65 -11.41
C HIS A 96 15.97 0.67 -11.05
N SER A 97 16.47 1.78 -11.60
CA SER A 97 15.72 3.04 -11.54
C SER A 97 14.57 2.98 -12.53
N PHE A 98 13.42 3.50 -12.10
CA PHE A 98 12.27 3.76 -12.95
C PHE A 98 12.14 5.27 -13.10
N GLU A 99 12.20 5.74 -14.34
CA GLU A 99 11.80 7.10 -14.71
C GLU A 99 10.41 7.02 -15.34
N PRO A 100 9.43 7.82 -14.88
CA PRO A 100 8.11 7.89 -15.48
C PRO A 100 8.19 8.36 -16.94
N ASP A 101 7.39 7.74 -17.81
CA ASP A 101 7.11 8.32 -19.12
C ASP A 101 6.29 9.62 -18.95
N PRO A 102 6.53 10.67 -19.76
CA PRO A 102 5.70 11.87 -19.76
C PRO A 102 4.26 11.51 -20.15
N GLY A 103 3.32 11.62 -19.20
CA GLY A 103 1.91 11.25 -19.37
C GLY A 103 1.44 10.10 -18.50
N TYR A 104 2.35 9.45 -17.77
CA TYR A 104 1.98 8.46 -16.74
C TYR A 104 1.37 9.17 -15.53
N LEU A 105 0.13 8.83 -15.16
CA LEU A 105 -0.52 9.42 -14.00
C LEU A 105 0.15 8.90 -12.72
N GLU A 106 0.82 9.80 -12.00
CA GLU A 106 1.47 9.51 -10.70
C GLU A 106 0.50 8.97 -9.66
N THR A 107 -0.80 9.23 -9.84
CA THR A 107 -1.88 8.74 -8.99
C THR A 107 -2.29 7.31 -9.31
N SER A 108 -1.93 6.72 -10.44
CA SER A 108 -2.36 5.34 -10.74
C SER A 108 -1.75 4.32 -9.77
N TYR A 109 -2.49 3.26 -9.48
CA TYR A 109 -1.97 2.14 -8.70
C TYR A 109 -0.66 1.60 -9.31
N SER A 110 -0.66 1.43 -10.64
CA SER A 110 0.44 0.85 -11.40
C SER A 110 1.72 1.66 -11.26
N TYR A 111 1.62 2.99 -11.29
CA TYR A 111 2.74 3.89 -11.02
C TYR A 111 3.28 3.69 -9.60
N ARG A 112 2.38 3.78 -8.61
CA ARG A 112 2.75 3.75 -7.18
C ARG A 112 3.43 2.44 -6.78
N ALA A 113 2.94 1.31 -7.28
CA ALA A 113 3.57 0.00 -7.08
C ALA A 113 4.95 -0.09 -7.74
N LYS A 114 5.07 0.37 -8.99
CA LYS A 114 6.32 0.33 -9.76
C LYS A 114 7.39 1.24 -9.16
N ASP A 115 7.01 2.45 -8.75
CA ASP A 115 7.89 3.41 -8.06
C ASP A 115 8.44 2.82 -6.75
N MET A 116 7.58 2.33 -5.86
CA MET A 116 8.04 1.70 -4.61
C MET A 116 8.99 0.53 -4.88
N ARG A 117 8.63 -0.36 -5.82
CA ARG A 117 9.44 -1.53 -6.14
C ARG A 117 10.82 -1.16 -6.69
N ALA A 118 10.86 -0.29 -7.70
CA ALA A 118 12.09 0.01 -8.43
C ALA A 118 12.95 1.06 -7.71
N ASN A 119 12.33 2.14 -7.24
CA ASN A 119 13.05 3.32 -6.76
C ASN A 119 13.34 3.28 -5.26
N GLU A 120 12.49 2.65 -4.44
CA GLU A 120 12.67 2.57 -2.99
C GLU A 120 13.24 1.24 -2.53
N LEU A 121 12.64 0.12 -2.96
CA LEU A 121 13.09 -1.22 -2.60
C LEU A 121 14.21 -1.75 -3.49
N ARG A 122 14.34 -1.21 -4.70
CA ARG A 122 15.36 -1.59 -5.68
C ARG A 122 15.35 -3.08 -6.01
N ILE A 123 14.15 -3.67 -6.07
CA ILE A 123 13.95 -5.07 -6.45
C ILE A 123 13.41 -5.17 -7.88
N SER A 124 13.83 -6.21 -8.60
CA SER A 124 13.36 -6.52 -9.95
C SER A 124 11.93 -7.09 -9.94
N GLN A 125 11.27 -7.09 -11.10
CA GLN A 125 9.97 -7.78 -11.27
C GLN A 125 10.07 -9.29 -10.96
N ASN A 126 11.22 -9.92 -11.21
CA ASN A 126 11.42 -11.33 -10.89
C ASN A 126 11.49 -11.57 -9.38
N GLU A 127 12.22 -10.74 -8.64
CA GLU A 127 12.29 -10.82 -7.18
C GLU A 127 10.93 -10.53 -6.56
N PHE A 128 10.22 -9.52 -7.07
CA PHE A 128 8.89 -9.20 -6.59
C PHE A 128 7.86 -10.30 -6.89
N ALA A 129 7.93 -10.92 -8.07
CA ALA A 129 7.14 -12.12 -8.41
C ALA A 129 7.41 -13.27 -7.44
N TYR A 130 8.68 -13.53 -7.12
CA TYR A 130 9.07 -14.55 -6.14
C TYR A 130 8.51 -14.25 -4.74
N LEU A 131 8.63 -13.01 -4.26
CA LEU A 131 8.15 -12.60 -2.94
C LEU A 131 6.63 -12.64 -2.79
N THR A 132 5.90 -12.34 -3.87
CA THR A 132 4.43 -12.32 -3.87
C THR A 132 3.80 -13.66 -4.23
N GLY A 133 4.57 -14.59 -4.82
CA GLY A 133 4.06 -15.87 -5.32
C GLY A 133 3.33 -15.78 -6.66
N TYR A 134 3.31 -14.61 -7.30
CA TYR A 134 2.72 -14.44 -8.63
C TYR A 134 3.75 -14.65 -9.75
N SER A 135 3.27 -14.87 -10.97
CA SER A 135 4.18 -14.93 -12.12
C SER A 135 4.70 -13.53 -12.45
N ARG A 136 5.93 -13.45 -12.99
CA ARG A 136 6.51 -12.20 -13.49
C ARG A 136 5.60 -11.53 -14.54
N SER A 137 4.95 -12.32 -15.39
CA SER A 137 4.00 -11.81 -16.38
C SER A 137 2.79 -11.12 -15.73
N MET A 138 2.29 -11.66 -14.61
CA MET A 138 1.21 -11.04 -13.83
C MET A 138 1.67 -9.73 -13.20
N ILE A 139 2.88 -9.72 -12.61
CA ILE A 139 3.48 -8.49 -12.07
C ILE A 139 3.59 -7.42 -13.15
N LYS A 140 4.16 -7.77 -14.32
CA LYS A 140 4.28 -6.85 -15.44
C LYS A 140 2.91 -6.33 -15.88
N PHE A 141 1.94 -7.22 -16.07
CA PHE A 141 0.57 -6.85 -16.45
C PHE A 141 -0.06 -5.85 -15.47
N TRP A 142 0.18 -6.02 -14.17
CA TRP A 142 -0.33 -5.12 -13.14
C TRP A 142 0.40 -3.77 -13.07
N GLU A 143 1.69 -3.75 -13.35
CA GLU A 143 2.47 -2.50 -13.47
C GLU A 143 2.22 -1.76 -14.78
N ASP A 144 1.68 -2.45 -15.80
CA ASP A 144 1.35 -1.86 -17.10
C ASP A 144 -0.12 -1.41 -17.19
N GLY A 145 -0.98 -1.75 -16.21
CA GLY A 145 -2.36 -1.26 -16.14
C GLY A 145 -3.19 -1.84 -15.01
N GLU A 146 -4.38 -1.27 -14.77
CA GLU A 146 -5.15 -1.48 -13.53
C GLU A 146 -6.12 -2.68 -13.53
N LYS A 147 -6.49 -3.23 -14.69
CA LYS A 147 -7.56 -4.24 -14.79
C LYS A 147 -7.26 -5.55 -14.02
N GLY A 148 -8.32 -6.17 -13.51
CA GLY A 148 -8.31 -7.55 -12.98
C GLY A 148 -7.71 -7.76 -11.59
N LYS A 149 -7.54 -6.69 -10.79
CA LYS A 149 -7.00 -6.81 -9.43
C LYS A 149 -8.10 -6.91 -8.39
N THR A 150 -7.83 -7.70 -7.36
CA THR A 150 -8.68 -7.90 -6.19
C THR A 150 -7.99 -7.37 -4.95
N LEU A 151 -8.74 -7.20 -3.87
CA LEU A 151 -8.18 -6.86 -2.56
C LEU A 151 -7.04 -7.83 -2.18
N ASP A 152 -7.21 -9.14 -2.34
CA ASP A 152 -6.18 -10.14 -2.02
C ASP A 152 -4.84 -9.89 -2.73
N SER A 153 -4.88 -9.54 -4.03
CA SER A 153 -3.66 -9.19 -4.75
C SER A 153 -2.99 -7.93 -4.19
N ILE A 154 -3.78 -6.92 -3.81
CA ILE A 154 -3.23 -5.69 -3.22
C ILE A 154 -2.71 -5.91 -1.81
N LEU A 155 -3.36 -6.77 -1.02
CA LEU A 155 -2.89 -7.11 0.32
C LEU A 155 -1.49 -7.75 0.28
N SER A 156 -1.24 -8.62 -0.71
CA SER A 156 0.09 -9.18 -0.94
C SER A 156 1.12 -8.09 -1.25
N PHE A 157 0.71 -7.05 -1.98
CA PHE A 157 1.59 -5.94 -2.35
C PHE A 157 1.84 -5.02 -1.16
N CYS A 158 0.83 -4.73 -0.35
CA CYS A 158 0.98 -3.94 0.87
C CYS A 158 2.04 -4.54 1.80
N LYS A 159 2.06 -5.87 1.92
CA LYS A 159 3.05 -6.58 2.75
C LYS A 159 4.47 -6.48 2.19
N ILE A 160 4.65 -6.73 0.89
CA ILE A 160 5.99 -6.75 0.29
C ILE A 160 6.53 -5.34 0.03
N LEU A 161 5.69 -4.44 -0.48
CA LEU A 161 6.07 -3.07 -0.80
C LEU A 161 6.03 -2.14 0.41
N ARG A 162 5.35 -2.54 1.49
CA ARG A 162 5.11 -1.74 2.71
C ARG A 162 4.30 -0.46 2.47
N GLY A 163 3.66 -0.30 1.31
CA GLY A 163 2.68 0.77 1.07
C GLY A 163 1.30 0.40 1.61
N SER A 164 0.58 1.38 2.16
CA SER A 164 -0.78 1.20 2.71
C SER A 164 -1.81 0.86 1.63
N LEU A 165 -2.96 0.32 2.05
CA LEU A 165 -4.09 0.10 1.14
C LEU A 165 -4.58 1.42 0.54
N ASP A 166 -4.71 2.45 1.37
CA ASP A 166 -5.11 3.79 0.92
C ASP A 166 -4.18 4.32 -0.17
N TYR A 167 -2.86 4.19 0.03
CA TYR A 167 -1.88 4.64 -0.93
C TYR A 167 -1.92 3.84 -2.23
N PHE A 168 -2.31 2.57 -2.23
CA PHE A 168 -2.41 1.82 -3.48
C PHE A 168 -3.75 1.99 -4.19
N ILE A 169 -4.85 2.12 -3.44
CA ILE A 169 -6.20 2.06 -3.99
C ILE A 169 -6.76 3.45 -4.31
N MET A 170 -6.41 4.46 -3.52
CA MET A 170 -7.08 5.77 -3.54
C MET A 170 -6.17 6.84 -4.15
N ASP A 171 -6.59 7.46 -5.25
CA ASP A 171 -5.82 8.48 -5.98
C ASP A 171 -5.47 9.72 -5.15
N ASN A 172 -6.33 10.05 -4.18
CA ASN A 172 -6.22 11.28 -3.39
C ASN A 172 -5.66 11.06 -1.98
N ARG A 173 -5.03 9.92 -1.71
CA ARG A 173 -4.48 9.60 -0.37
C ARG A 173 -2.96 9.72 -0.35
N PRO A 174 -2.38 10.20 0.76
CA PRO A 174 -0.94 10.41 0.87
C PRO A 174 -0.17 9.09 0.83
N ARG A 175 1.10 9.20 0.43
CA ARG A 175 2.05 8.11 0.55
C ARG A 175 2.21 7.71 2.00
N SER A 176 1.78 6.49 2.32
CA SER A 176 1.73 6.00 3.69
C SER A 176 2.10 4.51 3.76
N LEU A 177 2.56 4.09 4.92
CA LEU A 177 3.08 2.75 5.17
C LEU A 177 2.02 1.83 5.74
N PHE A 178 2.06 0.59 5.29
CA PHE A 178 1.25 -0.50 5.80
C PHE A 178 1.70 -0.93 7.21
N THR A 179 0.74 -1.12 8.11
CA THR A 179 0.95 -1.47 9.52
C THR A 179 0.16 -2.71 9.98
N GLY A 180 -0.66 -3.30 9.11
CA GLY A 180 -1.65 -4.31 9.49
C GLY A 180 -1.06 -5.59 10.06
N ASP A 181 0.22 -5.89 9.79
CA ASP A 181 0.95 -7.07 10.31
C ASP A 181 2.00 -6.74 11.39
N LEU A 182 2.13 -5.47 11.80
CA LEU A 182 3.11 -5.02 12.78
C LEU A 182 2.50 -4.92 14.18
N ASP A 183 3.27 -5.11 15.24
CA ASP A 183 2.83 -4.79 16.60
C ASP A 183 2.90 -3.28 16.92
N GLU A 184 2.27 -2.88 18.03
CA GLU A 184 2.19 -1.47 18.44
C GLU A 184 3.54 -0.86 18.81
N GLU A 185 4.46 -1.66 19.34
CA GLU A 185 5.80 -1.21 19.71
C GLU A 185 6.60 -0.83 18.46
N PHE A 186 6.54 -1.70 17.44
CA PHE A 186 7.19 -1.47 16.16
C PHE A 186 6.58 -0.25 15.45
N ILE A 187 5.24 -0.15 15.43
CA ILE A 187 4.52 1.02 14.89
C ILE A 187 4.96 2.31 15.59
N ALA A 188 5.08 2.30 16.92
CA ALA A 188 5.55 3.46 17.68
C ALA A 188 6.98 3.85 17.32
N ASN A 189 7.87 2.87 17.14
CA ASN A 189 9.26 3.09 16.74
C ASN A 189 9.34 3.73 15.34
N ILE A 190 8.55 3.24 14.38
CA ILE A 190 8.48 3.84 13.03
C ILE A 190 8.02 5.29 13.12
N ARG A 191 6.91 5.56 13.84
CA ARG A 191 6.37 6.92 14.01
C ARG A 191 7.40 7.87 14.62
N TYR A 192 8.16 7.41 15.61
CA TYR A 192 9.26 8.17 16.19
C TYR A 192 10.33 8.53 15.14
N ASN A 193 10.74 7.56 14.33
CA ASN A 193 11.74 7.78 13.28
C ASN A 193 11.25 8.74 12.18
N VAL A 194 9.98 8.64 11.79
CA VAL A 194 9.35 9.58 10.83
C VAL A 194 9.43 11.00 11.37
N LYS A 195 8.89 11.25 12.58
CA LYS A 195 8.92 12.58 13.21
C LYS A 195 10.32 13.15 13.35
N ARG A 196 11.29 12.31 13.71
CA ARG A 196 12.71 12.71 13.83
C ARG A 196 13.28 13.18 12.48
N LEU A 197 12.96 12.49 11.39
CA LEU A 197 13.44 12.84 10.05
C LEU A 197 12.75 14.08 9.50
N GLU A 198 11.45 14.25 9.76
CA GLU A 198 10.70 15.46 9.41
C GLU A 198 11.30 16.71 10.08
N LYS A 199 11.59 16.63 11.40
CA LYS A 199 12.19 17.72 12.14
C LYS A 199 13.57 18.11 11.58
N LYS A 200 14.42 17.12 11.29
CA LYS A 200 15.74 17.36 10.70
C LYS A 200 15.64 18.06 9.35
N HIS A 201 14.63 17.74 8.55
CA HIS A 201 14.38 18.42 7.29
C HIS A 201 13.98 19.88 7.54
N GLN A 202 13.00 20.14 8.41
CA GLN A 202 12.56 21.50 8.72
C GLN A 202 13.69 22.40 9.26
N ASP A 203 14.58 21.86 10.09
CA ASP A 203 15.70 22.61 10.64
C ASP A 203 16.70 23.04 9.55
N LEU A 204 16.90 22.24 8.49
CA LEU A 204 17.77 22.62 7.37
C LEU A 204 17.22 23.81 6.56
N TYR A 205 15.90 23.93 6.43
CA TYR A 205 15.25 25.01 5.68
C TYR A 205 14.96 26.27 6.51
N LYS A 206 15.16 26.24 7.83
CA LYS A 206 15.08 27.44 8.68
C LYS A 206 16.35 28.29 8.66
N TYR A 207 17.46 27.76 8.14
CA TYR A 207 18.77 28.43 8.07
C TYR A 207 19.28 28.60 6.63
N SER A 208 18.39 28.47 5.63
CA SER A 208 18.64 28.85 4.23
C SER A 208 17.80 30.06 3.85
#